data_AF-A0A955CSA5-F1
#
_entry.id   AF-A0A955CSA5-F1
#
_cell.length_a   1.000
_cell.length_b   1.000
_cell.length_c   1.000
_cell.angle_alpha   90.00
_cell.angle_beta   90.00
_cell.angle_gamma   90.00
#
_symmetry.space_group_name_H-M   'P 1'
#
loop_
_entity.id
_entity.type
_entity.pdbx_description
1 polymer ?
#
loop_
_entity_poly.entity_id
_entity_poly.type
_entity_poly.pdbx_seq_one_letter_code
_entity_poly.pdbx_strand_id
1 'polypeptide(L)'
;MGQSDKVCVICGKSCEGQARIKNAQGQYAHQACVEQKKKGVAPQASKPRVPAEDAGSMAAILSDLGEEDMIGGSQSCQACGYPMDADAMICLHCGFNRETGRQFNTKVARDPNKPTVGGKAVGVGAAAGGMALRPFLPIIGASVGGAIGAVIWGLIAYGTGYEIGYAAIGVGALCGVGACFGGEPETTGGGAIAGVLAAIVAVAAIAGGKYLALEMMYRKYMNEAVQNEEYAELFVVDMEMSKSRFAYDTGRELINDGFEIGWGDPMAFIDAAYWPDDYPQGFQDMVIEKWESLTGGEQQAWKTHVAEEYNEEFGEEFYEEEEAYTADDIDDAWALTEMAETAATTMIEGGETIDWPDKALPLTMLSWPEDFPADLAAEIDLKWAALGDSGQLDYQRDLEHEMEVAKGEARKFADSFAGELKKTALIDSFKHPIQALFLFFAIATAYGIPANND
;
A
#
# COMPACT_ATOMS: atom_id res chain seq x y z
N MET A 1 31.28 -34.13 -0.37
CA MET A 1 31.43 -32.67 -0.17
C MET A 1 32.16 -32.11 -1.38
N GLY A 2 31.44 -31.76 -2.44
CA GLY A 2 32.02 -31.10 -3.60
C GLY A 2 32.51 -29.72 -3.19
N GLN A 3 33.77 -29.39 -3.48
CA GLN A 3 34.23 -28.01 -3.33
C GLN A 3 33.49 -27.19 -4.38
N SER A 4 32.59 -26.31 -3.95
CA SER A 4 31.96 -25.36 -4.85
C SER A 4 33.02 -24.52 -5.55
N ASP A 5 32.90 -24.42 -6.87
CA ASP A 5 33.84 -23.68 -7.71
C ASP A 5 33.88 -22.23 -7.27
N LYS A 6 35.05 -21.80 -6.79
CA LYS A 6 35.25 -20.43 -6.29
C LYS A 6 35.38 -19.51 -7.50
N VAL A 7 34.40 -18.63 -7.69
CA VAL A 7 34.38 -17.64 -8.78
C VAL A 7 35.09 -16.34 -8.36
N CYS A 8 35.85 -15.75 -9.28
CA CYS A 8 36.52 -14.46 -9.06
C CYS A 8 35.52 -13.30 -9.09
N VAL A 9 35.41 -12.55 -7.99
CA VAL A 9 34.46 -11.41 -7.88
C VAL A 9 34.77 -10.21 -8.78
N ILE A 10 35.90 -10.20 -9.50
CA ILE A 10 36.26 -9.10 -10.42
C ILE A 10 35.91 -9.43 -11.87
N CYS A 11 36.05 -10.69 -12.29
CA CYS A 11 35.91 -11.08 -13.70
C CYS A 11 34.90 -12.20 -13.95
N GLY A 12 34.29 -12.78 -12.91
CA GLY A 12 33.29 -13.84 -13.03
C GLY A 12 33.83 -15.21 -13.46
N LYS A 13 35.14 -15.39 -13.62
CA LYS A 13 35.75 -16.68 -14.02
C LYS A 13 36.17 -17.53 -12.81
N SER A 14 36.21 -18.85 -12.98
CA SER A 14 36.70 -19.78 -11.94
C SER A 14 38.12 -19.44 -11.46
N CYS A 15 38.35 -19.55 -10.16
CA CYS A 15 39.65 -19.40 -9.51
C CYS A 15 40.49 -20.68 -9.50
N GLU A 16 40.03 -21.76 -10.13
CA GLU A 16 40.79 -23.01 -10.19
C GLU A 16 42.06 -22.85 -11.04
N GLY A 17 43.19 -23.37 -10.54
CA GLY A 17 44.49 -23.27 -11.22
C GLY A 17 45.14 -21.88 -11.27
N GLN A 18 44.54 -20.84 -10.67
CA GLN A 18 45.10 -19.48 -10.67
C GLN A 18 45.43 -18.96 -9.25
N ALA A 19 46.43 -18.07 -9.17
CA ALA A 19 46.76 -17.39 -7.92
C ALA A 19 45.59 -16.51 -7.46
N ARG A 20 45.11 -16.73 -6.23
CA ARG A 20 43.90 -16.10 -5.69
C ARG A 20 44.17 -15.40 -4.36
N ILE A 21 43.46 -14.29 -4.14
CA ILE A 21 43.48 -13.53 -2.89
C ILE A 21 42.06 -13.56 -2.31
N LYS A 22 41.96 -13.82 -1.00
CA LYS A 22 40.69 -13.80 -0.27
C LYS A 22 40.56 -12.46 0.47
N ASN A 23 39.43 -11.77 0.36
CA ASN A 23 39.18 -10.53 1.11
C ASN A 23 38.68 -10.82 2.55
N ALA A 24 38.44 -9.78 3.35
CA ALA A 24 37.97 -9.91 4.72
C ALA A 24 36.57 -10.55 4.82
N GLN A 25 35.74 -10.40 3.79
CA GLN A 25 34.39 -10.98 3.64
C GLN A 25 34.42 -12.43 3.13
N GLY A 26 35.62 -12.96 2.87
CA GLY A 26 35.84 -14.33 2.46
C GLY A 26 35.58 -14.65 0.99
N GLN A 27 35.40 -13.64 0.15
CA GLN A 27 35.28 -13.76 -1.30
C GLN A 27 36.66 -13.91 -1.95
N TYR A 28 36.73 -14.56 -3.11
CA TYR A 28 37.98 -14.81 -3.85
C TYR A 28 38.07 -13.93 -5.10
N ALA A 29 39.27 -13.44 -5.40
CA ALA A 29 39.60 -12.80 -6.68
C ALA A 29 40.95 -13.31 -7.20
N HIS A 30 41.13 -13.36 -8.53
CA HIS A 30 42.44 -13.61 -9.12
C HIS A 30 43.40 -12.49 -8.72
N GLN A 31 44.62 -12.85 -8.35
CA GLN A 31 45.67 -11.88 -8.00
C GLN A 31 45.93 -10.89 -9.15
N ALA A 32 45.92 -11.38 -10.39
CA ALA A 32 46.08 -10.55 -11.60
C ALA A 32 44.97 -9.50 -11.73
N CYS A 33 43.70 -9.86 -11.47
CA CYS A 33 42.58 -8.91 -11.52
C CYS A 33 42.71 -7.82 -10.45
N VAL A 34 43.17 -8.17 -9.24
CA VAL A 34 43.41 -7.20 -8.16
C VAL A 34 44.56 -6.24 -8.52
N GLU A 35 45.65 -6.76 -9.09
CA GLU A 35 46.78 -5.94 -9.55
C GLU A 35 46.42 -5.02 -10.72
N GLN A 36 45.61 -5.50 -11.67
CA GLN A 36 45.14 -4.71 -12.80
C GLN A 36 44.21 -3.57 -12.35
N LYS A 37 43.30 -3.85 -11.42
CA LYS A 37 42.44 -2.83 -10.79
C LYS A 37 43.24 -1.79 -10.01
N LYS A 38 44.31 -2.20 -9.30
CA LYS A 38 45.24 -1.29 -8.61
C LYS A 38 46.02 -0.37 -9.56
N LYS A 39 46.27 -0.82 -10.79
CA LYS A 39 46.95 -0.03 -11.84
C LYS A 39 46.02 0.96 -12.55
N GLY A 40 44.73 1.01 -12.19
CA GLY A 40 43.75 1.92 -12.82
C GLY A 40 43.43 1.58 -14.28
N VAL A 41 43.85 0.41 -14.75
CA VAL A 41 43.56 -0.06 -16.11
C VAL A 41 42.28 -0.88 -16.02
N ALA A 42 41.16 -0.31 -16.49
CA ALA A 42 39.92 -1.07 -16.64
C ALA A 42 40.19 -2.33 -17.48
N PRO A 43 39.81 -3.54 -17.03
CA PRO A 43 40.05 -4.75 -17.79
C PRO A 43 39.27 -4.67 -19.11
N GLN A 44 40.00 -4.70 -20.23
CA GLN A 44 39.41 -4.91 -21.55
C GLN A 44 38.76 -6.29 -21.54
N ALA A 45 37.43 -6.33 -21.52
CA ALA A 45 36.68 -7.54 -21.79
C ALA A 45 37.04 -8.01 -23.20
N SER A 46 37.83 -9.08 -23.29
CA SER A 46 38.11 -9.74 -24.57
C SER A 46 36.81 -10.35 -25.06
N LYS A 47 36.20 -9.75 -26.09
CA LYS A 47 35.06 -10.34 -26.82
C LYS A 47 35.41 -11.78 -27.20
N PRO A 48 34.55 -12.76 -26.93
CA PRO A 48 34.76 -14.14 -27.37
C PRO A 48 34.86 -14.18 -28.89
N ARG A 49 35.92 -14.77 -29.42
CA ARG A 49 36.05 -15.08 -30.84
C ARG A 49 35.35 -16.41 -31.08
N VAL A 50 34.13 -16.36 -31.59
CA VAL A 50 33.37 -17.56 -32.01
C VAL A 50 33.93 -18.07 -33.34
N PRO A 51 34.17 -19.39 -33.51
CA PRO A 51 34.51 -19.97 -34.81
C PRO A 51 33.30 -19.93 -35.74
N ALA A 52 33.55 -19.63 -37.01
CA ALA A 52 32.53 -19.59 -38.05
C ALA A 52 32.02 -21.01 -38.37
N GLU A 53 30.79 -21.32 -37.98
CA GLU A 53 29.97 -22.34 -38.63
C GLU A 53 28.52 -21.87 -38.74
N ASP A 54 27.90 -22.42 -39.78
CA ASP A 54 26.77 -21.98 -40.55
C ASP A 54 25.46 -22.50 -39.94
N ALA A 55 24.64 -21.61 -39.39
CA ALA A 55 23.21 -21.86 -39.11
C ALA A 55 22.50 -20.52 -38.85
N GLY A 56 21.44 -20.27 -39.61
CA GLY A 56 20.63 -19.05 -39.53
C GLY A 56 20.14 -18.76 -38.12
N SER A 57 20.48 -17.58 -37.62
CA SER A 57 20.16 -17.09 -36.28
C SER A 57 19.54 -15.70 -36.42
N MET A 58 18.50 -15.45 -35.62
CA MET A 58 17.67 -14.23 -35.45
C MET A 58 18.45 -12.90 -35.37
N ALA A 59 19.78 -12.92 -35.30
CA ALA A 59 20.63 -11.73 -35.34
C ALA A 59 20.50 -10.89 -36.63
N ALA A 60 20.05 -11.48 -37.74
CA ALA A 60 19.81 -10.73 -38.98
C ALA A 60 18.48 -9.96 -38.99
N ILE A 61 17.51 -10.35 -38.15
CA ILE A 61 16.22 -9.63 -38.02
C ILE A 61 16.38 -8.43 -37.09
N LEU A 62 17.22 -8.56 -36.05
CA LEU A 62 17.51 -7.46 -35.11
C LEU A 62 18.47 -6.39 -35.66
N SER A 63 19.14 -6.62 -36.80
CA SER A 63 20.00 -5.59 -37.42
C SER A 63 19.28 -4.69 -38.44
N ASP A 64 18.01 -4.98 -38.74
CA ASP A 64 17.17 -4.22 -39.70
C ASP A 64 16.05 -3.42 -39.00
N LEU A 65 15.92 -3.57 -37.68
CA LEU A 65 15.17 -2.62 -36.85
C LEU A 65 16.08 -1.44 -36.55
N GLY A 66 15.98 -0.43 -37.41
CA GLY A 66 16.78 0.78 -37.38
C GLY A 66 16.81 1.44 -36.00
N GLU A 67 17.98 2.00 -35.68
CA GLU A 67 18.15 3.13 -34.78
C GLU A 67 17.28 4.30 -35.27
N GLU A 68 15.98 4.26 -35.02
CA GLU A 68 15.14 5.46 -35.01
C GLU A 68 15.05 5.96 -33.56
N ASP A 69 15.43 7.22 -33.39
CA ASP A 69 15.57 7.99 -32.15
C ASP A 69 14.29 8.04 -31.29
N MET A 70 13.94 6.93 -30.62
CA MET A 70 12.80 6.84 -29.69
C MET A 70 13.22 6.94 -28.21
N ILE A 71 14.34 7.61 -27.92
CA ILE A 71 14.63 8.12 -26.57
C ILE A 71 14.60 9.65 -26.64
N GLY A 72 13.39 10.20 -26.57
CA GLY A 72 13.18 11.63 -26.35
C GLY A 72 13.76 12.04 -25.00
N GLY A 73 15.05 12.39 -24.99
CA GLY A 73 15.76 12.80 -23.78
C GLY A 73 15.00 13.91 -23.07
N SER A 74 14.67 13.69 -21.79
CA SER A 74 14.01 14.68 -20.96
C SER A 74 14.84 15.97 -20.94
N GLN A 75 14.26 17.07 -21.40
CA GLN A 75 14.92 18.37 -21.39
C GLN A 75 14.58 19.09 -20.09
N SER A 76 15.59 19.56 -19.37
CA SER A 76 15.38 20.38 -18.18
C SER A 76 14.77 21.75 -18.56
N CYS A 77 13.85 22.25 -17.72
CA CYS A 77 13.28 23.59 -17.84
C CYS A 77 14.38 24.65 -17.87
N GLN A 78 14.39 25.52 -18.89
CA GLN A 78 15.41 26.56 -19.04
C GLN A 78 15.37 27.66 -17.96
N ALA A 79 14.27 27.79 -17.22
CA ALA A 79 14.14 28.77 -16.15
C ALA A 79 14.57 28.25 -14.78
N CYS A 80 14.15 27.05 -14.39
CA CYS A 80 14.39 26.51 -13.05
C CYS A 80 15.23 25.21 -13.01
N GLY A 81 15.55 24.61 -14.15
CA GLY A 81 16.32 23.37 -14.25
C GLY A 81 15.54 22.08 -13.94
N TYR A 82 14.25 22.17 -13.61
CA TYR A 82 13.44 20.99 -13.31
C TYR A 82 13.25 20.12 -14.55
N PRO A 83 13.41 18.78 -14.48
CA PRO A 83 13.23 17.90 -15.63
C PRO A 83 11.80 18.00 -16.18
N MET A 84 11.66 18.02 -17.51
CA MET A 84 10.37 18.06 -18.19
C MET A 84 10.32 16.98 -19.27
N ASP A 85 9.12 16.45 -19.51
CA ASP A 85 8.86 15.61 -20.67
C ASP A 85 9.18 16.36 -21.96
N ALA A 86 9.63 15.61 -22.98
CA ALA A 86 10.05 16.17 -24.26
C ALA A 86 8.96 17.07 -24.88
N ASP A 87 7.69 16.67 -24.73
CA ASP A 87 6.52 17.36 -25.29
C ASP A 87 5.85 18.36 -24.34
N ALA A 88 6.33 18.48 -23.10
CA ALA A 88 5.75 19.42 -22.14
C ALA A 88 6.06 20.86 -22.57
N MET A 89 5.01 21.62 -22.92
CA MET A 89 5.14 23.04 -23.31
C MET A 89 5.30 23.99 -22.12
N ILE A 90 4.83 23.62 -20.92
CA ILE A 90 4.84 24.46 -19.72
C ILE A 90 5.45 23.70 -18.55
N CYS A 91 6.44 24.29 -17.90
CA CYS A 91 7.00 23.78 -16.66
C CYS A 91 5.99 23.93 -15.54
N LEU A 92 5.47 22.82 -15.00
CA LEU A 92 4.53 22.84 -13.88
C LEU A 92 5.17 23.34 -12.58
N HIS A 93 6.50 23.29 -12.46
CA HIS A 93 7.20 23.73 -11.26
C HIS A 93 7.28 25.26 -11.16
N CYS A 94 7.59 25.95 -12.26
CA CYS A 94 7.80 27.41 -12.24
C CYS A 94 6.86 28.20 -13.16
N GLY A 95 6.05 27.56 -13.99
CA GLY A 95 5.16 28.24 -14.96
C GLY A 95 5.88 28.78 -16.20
N PHE A 96 7.10 28.34 -16.49
CA PHE A 96 7.84 28.70 -17.70
C PHE A 96 7.29 27.97 -18.93
N ASN A 97 6.92 28.71 -19.97
CA ASN A 97 6.44 28.15 -21.23
C ASN A 97 7.57 28.13 -22.28
N ARG A 98 7.87 26.95 -22.83
CA ARG A 98 8.96 26.69 -23.79
C ARG A 98 8.71 27.28 -25.17
N GLU A 99 7.45 27.37 -25.59
CA GLU A 99 7.07 27.94 -26.90
C GLU A 99 7.28 29.47 -26.91
N THR A 100 6.92 30.14 -25.81
CA THR A 100 6.99 31.61 -25.70
C THR A 100 8.29 32.12 -25.06
N GLY A 101 9.06 31.24 -24.41
CA GLY A 101 10.27 31.60 -23.66
C GLY A 101 10.01 32.49 -22.45
N ARG A 102 8.77 32.52 -21.92
CA ARG A 102 8.35 33.41 -20.82
C ARG A 102 7.71 32.63 -19.68
N GLN A 103 7.94 33.12 -18.47
CA GLN A 103 7.30 32.61 -17.26
C GLN A 103 5.97 33.32 -17.05
N PHE A 104 4.86 32.57 -17.01
CA PHE A 104 3.56 33.13 -16.74
C PHE A 104 3.41 33.42 -15.24
N ASN A 105 3.36 34.71 -14.90
CA ASN A 105 2.90 35.13 -13.58
C ASN A 105 1.37 35.25 -13.63
N THR A 106 0.68 34.18 -13.25
CA THR A 106 -0.76 34.27 -13.00
C THR A 106 -0.96 35.10 -11.74
N LYS A 107 -1.24 36.39 -11.92
CA LYS A 107 -1.82 37.20 -10.84
C LYS A 107 -3.23 36.67 -10.61
N VAL A 108 -3.38 35.82 -9.59
CA VAL A 108 -4.70 35.44 -9.09
C VAL A 108 -5.38 36.74 -8.65
N ALA A 109 -6.36 37.19 -9.43
CA ALA A 109 -7.20 38.32 -9.08
C ALA A 109 -7.94 37.93 -7.79
N ARG A 110 -7.60 38.57 -6.67
CA ARG A 110 -8.33 38.40 -5.43
C ARG A 110 -9.73 38.95 -5.64
N ASP A 111 -10.73 38.09 -5.47
CA ASP A 111 -12.11 38.51 -5.33
C ASP A 111 -12.20 39.54 -4.20
N PRO A 112 -12.57 40.80 -4.48
CA PRO A 112 -12.64 41.85 -3.46
C PRO A 112 -13.68 41.57 -2.37
N ASN A 113 -14.59 40.61 -2.57
CA ASN A 113 -15.65 40.29 -1.61
C ASN A 113 -15.41 39.00 -0.81
N LYS A 114 -14.32 38.26 -1.05
CA LYS A 114 -14.02 37.07 -0.23
C LYS A 114 -13.19 37.49 0.99
N PRO A 115 -13.67 37.29 2.24
CA PRO A 115 -12.89 37.59 3.43
C PRO A 115 -11.62 36.75 3.41
N THR A 116 -10.50 37.40 3.16
CA THR A 116 -9.18 36.77 3.15
C THR A 116 -8.84 36.29 4.54
N VAL A 117 -8.98 34.98 4.78
CA VAL A 117 -8.28 34.27 5.86
C VAL A 117 -6.81 34.23 5.46
N GLY A 118 -6.11 35.32 5.74
CA GLY A 118 -4.74 35.54 5.33
C GLY A 118 -3.77 34.75 6.19
N GLY A 119 -3.34 33.58 5.70
CA GLY A 119 -2.05 33.00 6.06
C GLY A 119 -0.93 33.91 5.58
N LYS A 120 -0.56 34.90 6.39
CA LYS A 120 0.71 35.61 6.26
C LYS A 120 1.70 34.98 7.22
N ALA A 121 2.87 34.71 6.68
CA ALA A 121 4.10 34.36 7.39
C ALA A 121 4.23 35.12 8.72
N VAL A 122 4.63 34.36 9.73
CA VAL A 122 5.01 34.82 11.07
C VAL A 122 6.24 35.72 10.94
N GLY A 123 6.01 36.96 10.53
CA GLY A 123 6.91 38.07 10.79
C GLY A 123 6.60 38.58 12.19
N VAL A 124 7.50 38.30 13.13
CA VAL A 124 7.52 38.82 14.50
C VAL A 124 7.69 40.34 14.44
N GLY A 125 6.59 41.04 14.15
CA GLY A 125 6.49 42.50 14.19
C GLY A 125 5.81 42.92 15.48
N ALA A 126 6.62 43.05 16.53
CA ALA A 126 6.20 43.59 17.80
C ALA A 126 5.76 45.06 17.68
N ALA A 127 4.88 45.46 18.60
CA ALA A 127 4.47 46.83 18.91
C ALA A 127 3.43 47.50 17.98
N ALA A 128 2.15 47.22 18.23
CA ALA A 128 1.06 48.24 18.22
C ALA A 128 -0.36 47.69 18.52
N GLY A 129 -0.57 46.37 18.66
CA GLY A 129 -1.90 45.76 18.88
C GLY A 129 -2.15 45.17 20.29
N GLY A 130 -1.49 45.69 21.33
CA GLY A 130 -1.20 45.01 22.60
C GLY A 130 -2.34 44.71 23.60
N MET A 131 -3.62 44.83 23.26
CA MET A 131 -4.71 44.46 24.18
C MET A 131 -5.64 43.35 23.69
N ALA A 132 -5.77 43.13 22.37
CA ALA A 132 -6.74 42.16 21.84
C ALA A 132 -6.20 40.71 21.79
N LEU A 133 -4.88 40.52 21.76
CA LEU A 133 -4.26 39.18 21.65
C LEU A 133 -3.85 38.55 22.99
N ARG A 134 -3.95 39.32 24.09
CA ARG A 134 -3.53 38.86 25.43
C ARG A 134 -4.17 37.55 25.91
N PRO A 135 -5.47 37.30 25.73
CA PRO A 135 -6.05 36.00 26.15
C PRO A 135 -5.63 34.83 25.26
N PHE A 136 -5.01 35.08 24.09
CA PHE A 136 -4.62 34.03 23.15
C PHE A 136 -3.18 33.54 23.38
N LEU A 137 -2.33 34.28 24.09
CA LEU A 137 -0.94 33.86 24.31
C LEU A 137 -0.83 32.55 25.13
N PRO A 138 -1.62 32.32 26.20
CA PRO A 138 -1.65 31.02 26.88
C PRO A 138 -2.10 29.87 25.98
N ILE A 139 -2.99 30.13 25.01
CA ILE A 139 -3.44 29.12 24.04
C ILE A 139 -2.28 28.72 23.14
N ILE A 140 -1.51 29.69 22.64
CA ILE A 140 -0.34 29.42 21.79
C ILE A 140 0.68 28.60 22.57
N GLY A 141 1.01 29.01 23.80
CA GLY A 141 1.93 28.28 24.66
C GLY A 141 1.46 26.85 24.97
N ALA A 142 0.19 26.69 25.35
CA ALA A 142 -0.42 25.38 25.56
C ALA A 142 -0.39 24.51 24.30
N SER A 143 -0.61 25.12 23.12
CA SER A 143 -0.63 24.42 21.84
C SER A 143 0.75 23.89 21.46
N VAL A 144 1.82 24.66 21.73
CA VAL A 144 3.20 24.19 21.54
C VAL A 144 3.52 23.04 22.50
N GLY A 145 3.18 23.18 23.79
CA GLY A 145 3.36 22.10 24.78
C GLY A 145 2.57 20.84 24.42
N GLY A 146 1.32 21.00 23.99
CA GLY A 146 0.45 19.91 23.54
C GLY A 146 0.98 19.21 22.30
N ALA A 147 1.46 19.95 21.30
CA ALA A 147 2.05 19.37 20.09
C ALA A 147 3.30 18.52 20.43
N ILE A 148 4.18 19.03 21.29
CA ILE A 148 5.36 18.28 21.76
C ILE A 148 4.93 17.01 22.50
N GLY A 149 3.97 17.13 23.43
CA GLY A 149 3.44 15.99 24.17
C GLY A 149 2.79 14.93 23.28
N ALA A 150 2.00 15.36 22.30
CA ALA A 150 1.34 14.49 21.34
C ALA A 150 2.35 13.69 20.50
N VAL A 151 3.42 14.34 20.02
CA VAL A 151 4.49 13.67 19.26
C VAL A 151 5.24 12.67 20.13
N ILE A 152 5.66 13.06 21.34
CA ILE A 152 6.37 12.15 22.25
C ILE A 152 5.51 10.93 22.56
N TRP A 153 4.23 11.13 22.87
CA TRP A 153 3.33 10.03 23.16
C TRP A 153 3.10 9.13 21.93
N GLY A 154 2.87 9.73 20.76
CA GLY A 154 2.71 9.00 19.50
C GLY A 154 3.91 8.11 19.20
N LEU A 155 5.14 8.62 19.40
CA LEU A 155 6.37 7.85 19.21
C LEU A 155 6.54 6.72 20.23
N ILE A 156 6.17 6.94 21.50
CA ILE A 156 6.21 5.89 22.53
C ILE A 156 5.18 4.78 22.21
N ALA A 157 3.97 5.15 21.82
CA ALA A 157 2.92 4.19 21.48
C ALA A 157 3.33 3.37 20.23
N TYR A 158 3.86 4.03 19.19
CA TYR A 158 4.37 3.35 18.01
C TYR A 158 5.56 2.42 18.31
N GLY A 159 6.52 2.87 19.12
CA GLY A 159 7.71 2.08 19.42
C GLY A 159 7.45 0.89 20.35
N THR A 160 6.47 1.00 21.26
CA THR A 160 6.16 -0.09 22.21
C THR A 160 5.01 -0.98 21.75
N GLY A 161 4.14 -0.51 20.84
CA GLY A 161 2.89 -1.16 20.49
C GLY A 161 1.83 -1.10 21.61
N TYR A 162 2.11 -0.40 22.71
CA TYR A 162 1.20 -0.30 23.87
C TYR A 162 0.73 1.13 24.12
N GLU A 163 -0.58 1.28 24.32
CA GLU A 163 -1.17 2.55 24.76
C GLU A 163 -0.99 2.75 26.26
N ILE A 164 0.02 3.52 26.62
CA ILE A 164 0.31 3.85 28.01
C ILE A 164 -0.59 5.01 28.48
N GLY A 165 -1.67 4.71 29.20
CA GLY A 165 -2.66 5.72 29.64
C GLY A 165 -2.09 6.87 30.49
N TYR A 166 -1.07 6.62 31.32
CA TYR A 166 -0.45 7.69 32.13
C TYR A 166 0.33 8.71 31.29
N ALA A 167 0.66 8.42 30.02
CA ALA A 167 1.28 9.40 29.12
C ALA A 167 0.36 10.61 28.88
N ALA A 168 -0.98 10.42 28.92
CA ALA A 168 -1.95 11.51 28.82
C ALA A 168 -1.74 12.57 29.91
N ILE A 169 -1.38 12.15 31.15
CA ILE A 169 -1.07 13.07 32.25
C ILE A 169 0.14 13.93 31.88
N GLY A 170 1.18 13.33 31.28
CA GLY A 170 2.36 14.04 30.79
C GLY A 170 2.03 15.07 29.72
N VAL A 171 1.14 14.72 28.76
CA VAL A 171 0.65 15.68 27.75
C VAL A 171 -0.11 16.83 28.42
N GLY A 172 -0.99 16.52 29.37
CA GLY A 172 -1.70 17.55 30.15
C GLY A 172 -0.76 18.49 30.90
N ALA A 173 0.28 17.93 31.53
CA ALA A 173 1.31 18.72 32.20
C ALA A 173 2.06 19.65 31.24
N LEU A 174 2.46 19.15 30.06
CA LEU A 174 3.11 19.96 29.03
C LEU A 174 2.22 21.09 28.50
N CYS A 175 0.92 20.85 28.32
CA CYS A 175 -0.04 21.90 27.97
C CYS A 175 -0.14 22.96 29.08
N GLY A 176 -0.24 22.55 30.34
CA GLY A 176 -0.31 23.47 31.48
C GLY A 176 0.96 24.33 31.61
N VAL A 177 2.13 23.71 31.52
CA VAL A 177 3.43 24.41 31.53
C VAL A 177 3.55 25.36 30.34
N GLY A 178 3.15 24.90 29.14
CA GLY A 178 3.13 25.73 27.95
C GLY A 178 2.23 26.96 28.13
N ALA A 179 1.06 26.80 28.74
CA ALA A 179 0.16 27.92 29.03
C ALA A 179 0.81 28.95 29.97
N CYS A 180 1.52 28.50 31.02
CA CYS A 180 2.26 29.39 31.92
C CYS A 180 3.34 30.19 31.18
N PHE A 181 4.12 29.54 30.31
CA PHE A 181 5.15 30.24 29.52
C PHE A 181 4.57 31.19 28.47
N GLY A 182 3.36 30.90 27.97
CA GLY A 182 2.64 31.78 27.07
C GLY A 182 2.04 33.01 27.76
N GLY A 183 1.73 32.94 29.05
CA GLY A 183 1.16 34.06 29.79
C GLY A 183 2.22 35.07 30.27
N GLU A 184 1.96 36.38 30.13
CA GLU A 184 2.81 37.41 30.74
C GLU A 184 2.70 37.36 32.28
N PRO A 185 3.82 37.34 33.04
CA PRO A 185 3.82 37.21 34.50
C PRO A 185 2.95 38.24 35.24
N GLU A 186 2.79 39.44 34.67
CA GLU A 186 2.16 40.59 35.34
C GLU A 186 0.67 40.76 35.02
N THR A 187 0.15 40.13 33.95
CA THR A 187 -1.23 40.41 33.49
C THR A 187 -2.05 39.19 33.08
N THR A 188 -1.43 38.01 32.92
CA THR A 188 -2.13 36.82 32.40
C THR A 188 -1.43 35.48 32.71
N GLY A 189 -0.34 35.50 33.50
CA GLY A 189 0.59 34.38 33.72
C GLY A 189 0.08 33.24 34.61
N GLY A 190 -1.13 33.39 35.13
CA GLY A 190 -1.80 32.44 36.00
C GLY A 190 -3.30 32.70 35.99
N GLY A 191 -4.04 31.70 36.43
CA GLY A 191 -5.45 31.85 36.77
C GLY A 191 -6.37 30.88 36.05
N ALA A 192 -7.60 30.81 36.55
CA ALA A 192 -8.60 29.83 36.13
C ALA A 192 -8.86 29.84 34.62
N ILE A 193 -8.85 31.00 33.96
CA ILE A 193 -9.09 31.12 32.51
C ILE A 193 -7.97 30.45 31.71
N ALA A 194 -6.70 30.69 32.06
CA ALA A 194 -5.56 30.05 31.40
C ALA A 194 -5.59 28.53 31.61
N GLY A 195 -5.99 28.07 32.81
CA GLY A 195 -6.20 26.64 33.08
C GLY A 195 -7.30 26.00 32.24
N VAL A 196 -8.44 26.66 32.07
CA VAL A 196 -9.51 26.14 31.19
C VAL A 196 -9.03 26.03 29.75
N LEU A 197 -8.32 27.04 29.25
CA LEU A 197 -7.78 27.02 27.89
C LEU A 197 -6.73 25.92 27.71
N ALA A 198 -5.83 25.74 28.69
CA ALA A 198 -4.84 24.67 28.68
C ALA A 198 -5.49 23.28 28.69
N ALA A 199 -6.56 23.09 29.47
CA ALA A 199 -7.33 21.85 29.51
C ALA A 199 -7.98 21.52 28.16
N ILE A 200 -8.59 22.50 27.48
CA ILE A 200 -9.17 22.29 26.15
C ILE A 200 -8.08 21.86 25.15
N VAL A 201 -6.94 22.53 25.17
CA VAL A 201 -5.81 22.20 24.31
C VAL A 201 -5.24 20.82 24.64
N ALA A 202 -5.19 20.43 25.92
CA ALA A 202 -4.76 19.09 26.33
C ALA A 202 -5.66 17.98 25.76
N VAL A 203 -6.98 18.15 25.77
CA VAL A 203 -7.91 17.18 25.15
C VAL A 203 -7.61 17.02 23.66
N ALA A 204 -7.45 18.12 22.94
CA ALA A 204 -7.12 18.10 21.51
C ALA A 204 -5.75 17.45 21.23
N ALA A 205 -4.74 17.76 22.05
CA ALA A 205 -3.40 17.18 21.95
C ALA A 205 -3.39 15.67 22.23
N ILE A 206 -4.18 15.21 23.21
CA ILE A 206 -4.32 13.78 23.52
C ILE A 206 -4.98 13.05 22.35
N ALA A 207 -6.07 13.58 21.80
CA ALA A 207 -6.71 13.01 20.61
C ALA A 207 -5.74 12.98 19.42
N GLY A 208 -4.99 14.06 19.20
CA GLY A 208 -3.97 14.15 18.15
C GLY A 208 -2.82 13.15 18.33
N GLY A 209 -2.35 12.94 19.56
CA GLY A 209 -1.30 11.96 19.87
C GLY A 209 -1.74 10.52 19.60
N LYS A 210 -2.97 10.16 19.99
CA LYS A 210 -3.57 8.86 19.65
C LYS A 210 -3.73 8.68 18.15
N TYR A 211 -4.27 9.67 17.45
CA TYR A 211 -4.41 9.64 16.01
C TYR A 211 -3.06 9.45 15.31
N LEU A 212 -2.02 10.17 15.76
CA LEU A 212 -0.67 10.03 15.23
C LEU A 212 -0.10 8.62 15.45
N ALA A 213 -0.29 8.03 16.64
CA ALA A 213 0.13 6.66 16.93
C ALA A 213 -0.55 5.66 15.98
N LEU A 214 -1.87 5.76 15.82
CA LEU A 214 -2.65 4.93 14.91
C LEU A 214 -2.19 5.10 13.45
N GLU A 215 -1.96 6.33 13.01
CA GLU A 215 -1.46 6.63 11.65
C GLU A 215 -0.09 5.98 11.41
N MET A 216 0.84 6.06 12.37
CA MET A 216 2.18 5.49 12.22
C MET A 216 2.16 3.96 12.26
N MET A 217 1.40 3.35 13.18
CA MET A 217 1.22 1.90 13.23
C MET A 217 0.58 1.41 11.93
N TYR A 218 -0.50 2.07 11.49
CA TYR A 218 -1.20 1.73 10.26
C TYR A 218 -0.29 1.82 9.04
N ARG A 219 0.44 2.93 8.85
CA ARG A 219 1.38 3.06 7.73
C ARG A 219 2.44 1.96 7.75
N LYS A 220 2.90 1.55 8.92
CA LYS A 220 3.85 0.44 9.03
C LYS A 220 3.21 -0.87 8.56
N TYR A 221 2.09 -1.26 9.16
CA TYR A 221 1.42 -2.52 8.82
C TYR A 221 0.92 -2.57 7.39
N MET A 222 0.37 -1.48 6.89
CA MET A 222 -0.10 -1.42 5.50
C MET A 222 1.00 -1.28 4.49
N ASN A 223 2.07 -0.51 4.77
CA ASN A 223 3.18 -0.51 3.82
C ASN A 223 3.84 -1.88 3.80
N GLU A 224 3.93 -2.57 4.94
CA GLU A 224 4.38 -3.96 4.97
C GLU A 224 3.41 -4.85 4.18
N ALA A 225 2.09 -4.75 4.36
CA ALA A 225 1.10 -5.56 3.62
C ALA A 225 0.92 -5.18 2.14
N VAL A 226 1.18 -3.94 1.74
CA VAL A 226 1.06 -3.49 0.34
C VAL A 226 2.38 -3.67 -0.40
N GLN A 227 3.52 -3.65 0.30
CA GLN A 227 4.84 -3.87 -0.32
C GLN A 227 5.33 -5.31 -0.29
N ASN A 228 4.87 -6.12 0.67
CA ASN A 228 4.96 -7.56 0.48
C ASN A 228 3.90 -7.92 -0.56
N GLU A 229 4.33 -8.21 -1.78
CA GLU A 229 3.47 -8.75 -2.85
C GLU A 229 2.70 -9.99 -2.35
N GLU A 230 3.28 -10.74 -1.41
CA GLU A 230 2.67 -11.85 -0.65
C GLU A 230 1.33 -11.50 0.05
N TYR A 231 1.10 -10.22 0.41
CA TYR A 231 -0.14 -9.77 1.05
C TYR A 231 -1.09 -9.03 0.10
N ALA A 232 -0.67 -8.76 -1.14
CA ALA A 232 -1.59 -8.30 -2.17
C ALA A 232 -2.66 -9.37 -2.47
N GLU A 233 -2.37 -10.64 -2.17
CA GLU A 233 -3.35 -11.74 -2.23
C GLU A 233 -4.41 -11.72 -1.13
N LEU A 234 -4.27 -10.92 -0.08
CA LEU A 234 -5.38 -10.69 0.85
C LEU A 234 -6.57 -9.97 0.16
N PHE A 235 -6.33 -9.38 -1.03
CA PHE A 235 -7.38 -8.91 -1.94
C PHE A 235 -7.93 -9.99 -2.89
N VAL A 236 -7.24 -11.12 -3.04
CA VAL A 236 -7.69 -12.31 -3.80
C VAL A 236 -8.69 -13.13 -2.99
N VAL A 237 -8.67 -13.04 -1.65
CA VAL A 237 -9.83 -13.45 -0.84
C VAL A 237 -10.96 -12.47 -1.06
N ASP A 238 -11.67 -12.68 -2.17
CA ASP A 238 -12.79 -11.87 -2.53
C ASP A 238 -13.92 -12.00 -1.48
N MET A 239 -14.91 -11.15 -1.63
CA MET A 239 -16.06 -11.15 -0.72
C MET A 239 -16.89 -12.43 -0.81
N GLU A 240 -16.85 -13.15 -1.94
CA GLU A 240 -17.56 -14.42 -2.13
C GLU A 240 -16.87 -15.56 -1.41
N MET A 241 -15.54 -15.72 -1.53
CA MET A 241 -14.74 -16.70 -0.82
C MET A 241 -14.88 -16.53 0.69
N SER A 242 -14.84 -15.28 1.16
CA SER A 242 -15.07 -14.97 2.58
C SER A 242 -16.47 -15.40 3.05
N LYS A 243 -17.50 -15.14 2.24
CA LYS A 243 -18.88 -15.56 2.52
C LYS A 243 -19.04 -17.07 2.43
N SER A 244 -18.34 -17.73 1.52
CA SER A 244 -18.35 -19.18 1.38
C SER A 244 -17.77 -19.84 2.63
N ARG A 245 -16.60 -19.39 3.08
CA ARG A 245 -16.01 -19.89 4.32
C ARG A 245 -16.87 -19.57 5.55
N PHE A 246 -17.48 -18.38 5.60
CA PHE A 246 -18.45 -18.02 6.63
C PHE A 246 -19.69 -18.92 6.63
N ALA A 247 -20.19 -19.30 5.44
CA ALA A 247 -21.30 -20.22 5.25
C ALA A 247 -20.93 -21.62 5.75
N TYR A 248 -19.74 -22.10 5.40
CA TYR A 248 -19.20 -23.38 5.84
C TYR A 248 -19.13 -23.45 7.38
N ASP A 249 -18.49 -22.47 8.02
CA ASP A 249 -18.34 -22.48 9.48
C ASP A 249 -19.66 -22.32 10.21
N THR A 250 -20.54 -21.45 9.72
CA THR A 250 -21.90 -21.29 10.26
C THR A 250 -22.70 -22.58 10.12
N GLY A 251 -22.58 -23.28 8.99
CA GLY A 251 -23.27 -24.54 8.77
C GLY A 251 -22.75 -25.63 9.69
N ARG A 252 -21.43 -25.70 9.95
CA ARG A 252 -20.85 -26.67 10.88
C ARG A 252 -21.29 -26.40 12.31
N GLU A 253 -21.31 -25.14 12.73
CA GLU A 253 -21.85 -24.72 14.03
C GLU A 253 -23.30 -25.19 14.19
N LEU A 254 -24.15 -24.90 13.20
CA LEU A 254 -25.56 -25.29 13.21
C LEU A 254 -25.76 -26.81 13.22
N ILE A 255 -25.02 -27.56 12.41
CA ILE A 255 -25.09 -29.03 12.38
C ILE A 255 -24.67 -29.62 13.75
N ASN A 256 -23.63 -29.07 14.38
CA ASN A 256 -23.20 -29.49 15.71
C ASN A 256 -24.28 -29.21 16.78
N ASP A 257 -25.08 -28.17 16.59
CA ASP A 257 -26.25 -27.84 17.43
C ASP A 257 -27.51 -28.66 17.09
N GLY A 258 -27.42 -29.58 16.13
CA GLY A 258 -28.51 -30.47 15.72
C GLY A 258 -29.46 -29.86 14.68
N PHE A 259 -29.08 -28.77 14.03
CA PHE A 259 -29.82 -28.22 12.90
C PHE A 259 -29.62 -29.09 11.64
N GLU A 260 -30.70 -29.41 10.94
CA GLU A 260 -30.65 -30.14 9.68
C GLU A 260 -30.73 -29.16 8.49
N ILE A 261 -29.68 -29.13 7.67
CA ILE A 261 -29.66 -28.37 6.42
C ILE A 261 -30.42 -29.17 5.35
N GLY A 262 -31.46 -28.57 4.76
CA GLY A 262 -32.29 -29.21 3.74
C GLY A 262 -31.66 -29.17 2.34
N TRP A 263 -30.61 -29.97 2.12
CA TRP A 263 -29.79 -29.99 0.89
C TRP A 263 -30.56 -30.23 -0.42
N GLY A 264 -31.71 -30.88 -0.38
CA GLY A 264 -32.52 -31.21 -1.56
C GLY A 264 -31.93 -32.35 -2.41
N ASP A 265 -30.61 -32.32 -2.63
CA ASP A 265 -29.83 -33.43 -3.19
C ASP A 265 -29.32 -34.34 -2.04
N PRO A 266 -29.62 -35.66 -2.05
CA PRO A 266 -29.12 -36.60 -1.05
C PRO A 266 -27.59 -36.80 -1.07
N MET A 267 -26.88 -36.35 -2.10
CA MET A 267 -25.41 -36.40 -2.18
C MET A 267 -24.74 -35.09 -1.77
N ALA A 268 -25.50 -34.01 -1.60
CA ALA A 268 -24.96 -32.73 -1.12
C ALA A 268 -24.87 -32.73 0.41
N PHE A 269 -23.75 -32.23 0.92
CA PHE A 269 -23.45 -32.08 2.34
C PHE A 269 -22.44 -30.96 2.53
N ILE A 270 -22.22 -30.54 3.78
CA ILE A 270 -21.49 -29.31 4.07
C ILE A 270 -20.04 -29.29 3.56
N ASP A 271 -19.33 -30.42 3.61
CA ASP A 271 -17.96 -30.50 3.11
C ASP A 271 -17.88 -30.66 1.58
N ALA A 272 -19.02 -30.80 0.91
CA ALA A 272 -19.11 -30.80 -0.56
C ALA A 272 -19.53 -29.44 -1.13
N ALA A 273 -19.97 -28.50 -0.30
CA ALA A 273 -20.33 -27.14 -0.71
C ALA A 273 -19.07 -26.26 -0.66
N TYR A 274 -18.63 -25.78 -1.82
CA TYR A 274 -17.41 -24.98 -1.96
C TYR A 274 -17.72 -23.50 -2.18
N TRP A 275 -18.88 -23.21 -2.75
CA TRP A 275 -19.35 -21.87 -3.08
C TRP A 275 -20.65 -21.52 -2.34
N PRO A 276 -20.95 -20.22 -2.13
CA PRO A 276 -22.20 -19.81 -1.49
C PRO A 276 -23.45 -20.35 -2.18
N ASP A 277 -23.40 -20.53 -3.50
CA ASP A 277 -24.52 -21.00 -4.30
C ASP A 277 -24.77 -22.52 -4.20
N ASP A 278 -23.80 -23.29 -3.69
CA ASP A 278 -23.93 -24.74 -3.47
C ASP A 278 -24.88 -25.06 -2.30
N TYR A 279 -25.10 -24.08 -1.41
CA TYR A 279 -25.99 -24.25 -0.27
C TYR A 279 -27.47 -24.09 -0.67
N PRO A 280 -28.43 -24.71 0.04
CA PRO A 280 -29.85 -24.47 -0.21
C PRO A 280 -30.22 -23.00 0.03
N GLN A 281 -31.11 -22.43 -0.80
CA GLN A 281 -31.50 -21.02 -0.72
C GLN A 281 -31.86 -20.55 0.71
N GLY A 282 -32.62 -21.35 1.46
CA GLY A 282 -33.01 -20.98 2.83
C GLY A 282 -31.84 -20.91 3.81
N PHE A 283 -30.75 -21.65 3.55
CA PHE A 283 -29.50 -21.53 4.29
C PHE A 283 -28.68 -20.34 3.81
N GLN A 284 -28.58 -20.12 2.50
CA GLN A 284 -27.92 -18.94 1.93
C GLN A 284 -28.49 -17.64 2.50
N ASP A 285 -29.82 -17.49 2.48
CA ASP A 285 -30.51 -16.30 3.00
C ASP A 285 -30.16 -16.05 4.49
N MET A 286 -30.11 -17.12 5.29
CA MET A 286 -29.74 -17.05 6.70
C MET A 286 -28.27 -16.63 6.88
N VAL A 287 -27.35 -17.20 6.11
CA VAL A 287 -25.93 -16.86 6.18
C VAL A 287 -25.69 -15.42 5.76
N ILE A 288 -26.35 -14.96 4.68
CA ILE A 288 -26.28 -13.58 4.22
C ILE A 288 -26.81 -12.63 5.29
N GLU A 289 -27.97 -12.93 5.90
CA GLU A 289 -28.52 -12.12 7.00
C GLU A 289 -27.55 -12.08 8.19
N LYS A 290 -26.96 -13.23 8.57
CA LYS A 290 -25.96 -13.30 9.66
C LYS A 290 -24.72 -12.48 9.30
N TRP A 291 -24.20 -12.60 8.08
CA TRP A 291 -23.04 -11.85 7.58
C TRP A 291 -23.31 -10.33 7.58
N GLU A 292 -24.44 -9.90 7.05
CA GLU A 292 -24.85 -8.49 6.99
C GLU A 292 -25.13 -7.90 8.38
N SER A 293 -25.46 -8.74 9.37
CA SER A 293 -25.62 -8.30 10.77
C SER A 293 -24.30 -8.03 11.48
N LEU A 294 -23.18 -8.57 10.98
CA LEU A 294 -21.84 -8.28 11.50
C LEU A 294 -21.49 -6.81 11.25
N THR A 295 -20.81 -6.19 12.21
CA THR A 295 -20.19 -4.88 12.01
C THR A 295 -19.09 -4.98 10.95
N GLY A 296 -18.76 -3.87 10.28
CA GLY A 296 -17.66 -3.86 9.30
C GLY A 296 -16.31 -4.31 9.88
N GLY A 297 -16.08 -4.10 11.19
CA GLY A 297 -14.90 -4.63 11.88
C GLY A 297 -14.93 -6.15 12.05
N GLU A 298 -16.09 -6.74 12.34
CA GLU A 298 -16.26 -8.19 12.47
C GLU A 298 -16.17 -8.89 11.11
N GLN A 299 -16.79 -8.32 10.06
CA GLN A 299 -16.64 -8.83 8.69
C GLN A 299 -15.17 -8.84 8.28
N GLN A 300 -14.41 -7.77 8.56
CA GLN A 300 -12.99 -7.74 8.24
C GLN A 300 -12.16 -8.74 9.05
N ALA A 301 -12.45 -8.87 10.35
CA ALA A 301 -11.78 -9.87 11.19
C ALA A 301 -11.99 -11.27 10.60
N TRP A 302 -13.19 -11.55 10.08
CA TRP A 302 -13.47 -12.79 9.37
C TRP A 302 -12.66 -12.92 8.08
N LYS A 303 -12.66 -11.91 7.21
CA LYS A 303 -11.85 -11.94 5.97
C LYS A 303 -10.36 -12.20 6.25
N THR A 304 -9.83 -11.56 7.29
CA THR A 304 -8.44 -11.74 7.72
C THR A 304 -8.19 -13.18 8.17
N HIS A 305 -9.11 -13.75 8.96
CA HIS A 305 -9.05 -15.14 9.38
C HIS A 305 -9.08 -16.12 8.20
N VAL A 306 -9.95 -15.90 7.22
CA VAL A 306 -10.04 -16.73 6.01
C VAL A 306 -8.73 -16.65 5.21
N ALA A 307 -8.16 -15.46 5.06
CA ALA A 307 -6.89 -15.28 4.36
C ALA A 307 -5.71 -15.94 5.09
N GLU A 308 -5.65 -15.84 6.42
CA GLU A 308 -4.65 -16.54 7.23
C GLU A 308 -4.77 -18.05 7.07
N GLU A 309 -5.99 -18.59 7.14
CA GLU A 309 -6.24 -20.02 6.95
C GLU A 309 -5.87 -20.49 5.54
N TYR A 310 -6.23 -19.70 4.51
CA TYR A 310 -5.86 -19.99 3.12
C TYR A 310 -4.33 -20.01 2.94
N ASN A 311 -3.63 -19.04 3.52
CA ASN A 311 -2.17 -19.01 3.48
C ASN A 311 -1.52 -20.14 4.28
N GLU A 312 -2.11 -20.58 5.39
CA GLU A 312 -1.62 -21.76 6.13
C GLU A 312 -1.87 -23.06 5.36
N GLU A 313 -3.01 -23.20 4.69
CA GLU A 313 -3.39 -24.41 3.95
C GLU A 313 -2.66 -24.53 2.61
N PHE A 314 -2.53 -23.43 1.87
CA PHE A 314 -2.02 -23.42 0.49
C PHE A 314 -0.70 -22.65 0.32
N GLY A 315 -0.34 -21.78 1.26
CA GLY A 315 0.80 -20.87 1.13
C GLY A 315 2.18 -21.51 1.26
N GLU A 316 2.32 -22.73 1.78
CA GLU A 316 3.61 -23.45 1.71
C GLU A 316 3.77 -24.24 0.41
N GLU A 317 2.68 -24.68 -0.22
CA GLU A 317 2.74 -25.55 -1.41
C GLU A 317 2.86 -24.76 -2.72
N PHE A 318 2.30 -23.54 -2.78
CA PHE A 318 2.42 -22.67 -3.95
C PHE A 318 3.76 -21.91 -4.05
N TYR A 319 4.43 -21.68 -2.91
CA TYR A 319 5.48 -20.64 -2.82
C TYR A 319 6.93 -21.13 -2.77
N GLU A 320 7.19 -22.45 -2.76
CA GLU A 320 8.58 -22.94 -2.76
C GLU A 320 9.27 -22.81 -4.14
N GLU A 321 8.55 -22.55 -5.24
CA GLU A 321 9.16 -22.47 -6.60
C GLU A 321 8.69 -21.31 -7.50
N GLU A 322 7.59 -20.59 -7.24
CA GLU A 322 7.14 -19.49 -8.11
C GLU A 322 7.64 -18.11 -7.64
N GLU A 323 8.45 -17.47 -8.48
CA GLU A 323 8.72 -16.02 -8.40
C GLU A 323 7.35 -15.31 -8.48
N ALA A 324 7.04 -14.43 -7.52
CA ALA A 324 5.79 -13.68 -7.52
C ALA A 324 5.59 -13.02 -8.89
N TYR A 325 4.52 -13.40 -9.61
CA TYR A 325 4.19 -12.83 -10.92
C TYR A 325 4.02 -11.32 -10.77
N THR A 326 5.00 -10.57 -11.26
CA THR A 326 4.92 -9.13 -11.37
C THR A 326 4.16 -8.76 -12.63
N ALA A 327 3.75 -7.49 -12.77
CA ALA A 327 3.17 -7.02 -14.03
C ALA A 327 4.15 -7.19 -15.22
N ASP A 328 5.46 -7.32 -14.93
CA ASP A 328 6.48 -7.57 -15.94
C ASP A 328 6.51 -9.05 -16.39
N ASP A 329 5.73 -9.93 -15.75
CA ASP A 329 5.65 -11.38 -16.02
C ASP A 329 4.37 -11.78 -16.77
N ILE A 330 3.62 -10.81 -17.32
CA ILE A 330 2.48 -11.10 -18.21
C ILE A 330 3.02 -11.69 -19.52
N ASP A 331 3.03 -13.02 -19.56
CA ASP A 331 3.44 -13.78 -20.74
C ASP A 331 2.25 -14.09 -21.67
N ASP A 332 2.55 -14.75 -22.79
CA ASP A 332 1.53 -15.16 -23.74
C ASP A 332 0.53 -16.14 -23.11
N ALA A 333 0.94 -16.98 -22.16
CA ALA A 333 0.06 -17.97 -21.55
C ALA A 333 -1.01 -17.30 -20.68
N TRP A 334 -0.61 -16.34 -19.85
CA TRP A 334 -1.56 -15.58 -19.03
C TRP A 334 -2.49 -14.70 -19.90
N ALA A 335 -1.95 -14.04 -20.92
CA ALA A 335 -2.77 -13.27 -21.87
C ALA A 335 -3.80 -14.14 -22.62
N LEU A 336 -3.43 -15.39 -22.97
CA LEU A 336 -4.35 -16.34 -23.58
C LEU A 336 -5.45 -16.78 -22.60
N THR A 337 -5.12 -17.00 -21.32
CA THR A 337 -6.11 -17.30 -20.27
C THR A 337 -7.13 -16.17 -20.14
N GLU A 338 -6.69 -14.92 -20.03
CA GLU A 338 -7.57 -13.75 -19.94
C GLU A 338 -8.48 -13.57 -21.17
N MET A 339 -7.93 -13.80 -22.37
CA MET A 339 -8.72 -13.82 -23.60
C MET A 339 -9.78 -14.93 -23.59
N ALA A 340 -9.41 -16.12 -23.11
CA ALA A 340 -10.29 -17.26 -23.03
C ALA A 340 -11.42 -17.04 -22.01
N GLU A 341 -11.12 -16.50 -20.83
CA GLU A 341 -12.10 -16.14 -19.81
C GLU A 341 -13.08 -15.08 -20.33
N THR A 342 -12.57 -14.03 -20.97
CA THR A 342 -13.40 -12.97 -21.57
C THR A 342 -14.35 -13.54 -22.63
N ALA A 343 -13.85 -14.43 -23.49
CA ALA A 343 -14.67 -15.07 -24.51
C ALA A 343 -15.73 -16.00 -23.90
N ALA A 344 -15.35 -16.83 -22.93
CA ALA A 344 -16.27 -17.72 -22.23
C ALA A 344 -17.38 -16.95 -21.52
N THR A 345 -17.03 -15.87 -20.80
CA THR A 345 -17.98 -14.97 -20.15
C THR A 345 -18.97 -14.39 -21.17
N THR A 346 -18.47 -13.88 -22.30
CA THR A 346 -19.30 -13.32 -23.36
C THR A 346 -20.28 -14.35 -23.95
N MET A 347 -19.84 -15.59 -24.15
CA MET A 347 -20.70 -16.68 -24.64
C MET A 347 -21.80 -17.02 -23.63
N ILE A 348 -21.44 -17.14 -22.34
CA ILE A 348 -22.38 -17.43 -21.26
C ILE A 348 -23.43 -16.32 -21.12
N GLU A 349 -23.02 -15.04 -21.13
CA GLU A 349 -23.93 -13.90 -21.11
C GLU A 349 -24.84 -13.84 -22.34
N GLY A 350 -24.35 -14.35 -23.49
CA GLY A 350 -25.13 -14.54 -24.72
C GLY A 350 -26.16 -15.67 -24.64
N GLY A 351 -26.17 -16.45 -23.55
CA GLY A 351 -27.03 -17.62 -23.37
C GLY A 351 -26.52 -18.88 -24.09
N GLU A 352 -25.25 -18.89 -24.51
CA GLU A 352 -24.62 -20.08 -25.08
C GLU A 352 -24.14 -21.02 -23.96
N THR A 353 -24.26 -22.32 -24.22
CA THR A 353 -23.76 -23.35 -23.30
C THR A 353 -22.40 -23.84 -23.76
N ILE A 354 -21.41 -23.76 -22.89
CA ILE A 354 -20.05 -24.26 -23.11
C ILE A 354 -19.96 -25.70 -22.55
N ASP A 355 -19.48 -26.67 -23.33
CA ASP A 355 -19.28 -28.06 -22.87
C ASP A 355 -17.88 -28.21 -22.27
N TRP A 356 -17.76 -27.83 -20.99
CA TRP A 356 -16.50 -27.87 -20.25
C TRP A 356 -15.91 -29.29 -20.18
N PRO A 357 -14.58 -29.45 -20.36
CA PRO A 357 -13.90 -30.74 -20.21
C PRO A 357 -14.14 -31.36 -18.84
N ASP A 358 -14.09 -30.52 -17.79
CA ASP A 358 -14.52 -30.86 -16.45
C ASP A 358 -15.78 -30.04 -16.08
N LYS A 359 -16.87 -30.76 -15.81
CA LYS A 359 -18.17 -30.14 -15.47
C LYS A 359 -18.23 -29.67 -14.02
N ALA A 360 -17.24 -30.04 -13.20
CA ALA A 360 -17.13 -29.63 -11.81
C ALA A 360 -16.30 -28.36 -11.62
N LEU A 361 -15.57 -27.92 -12.65
CA LEU A 361 -14.74 -26.71 -12.60
C LEU A 361 -15.58 -25.48 -12.99
N PRO A 362 -15.84 -24.54 -12.07
CA PRO A 362 -16.49 -23.28 -12.41
C PRO A 362 -15.53 -22.39 -13.20
N LEU A 363 -16.09 -21.45 -13.98
CA LEU A 363 -15.33 -20.50 -14.81
C LEU A 363 -14.24 -19.76 -14.01
N THR A 364 -14.54 -19.40 -12.76
CA THR A 364 -13.64 -18.67 -11.85
C THR A 364 -12.45 -19.48 -11.34
N MET A 365 -12.40 -20.79 -11.61
CA MET A 365 -11.29 -21.67 -11.21
C MET A 365 -10.42 -22.11 -12.39
N LEU A 366 -10.72 -21.64 -13.61
CA LEU A 366 -9.88 -21.90 -14.77
C LEU A 366 -8.65 -21.01 -14.64
N SER A 367 -7.50 -21.62 -14.46
CA SER A 367 -6.23 -20.90 -14.26
C SER A 367 -5.30 -21.07 -15.45
N TRP A 368 -5.54 -22.08 -16.28
CA TRP A 368 -4.66 -22.42 -17.39
C TRP A 368 -5.42 -22.54 -18.71
N PRO A 369 -4.76 -22.25 -19.86
CA PRO A 369 -5.37 -22.39 -21.18
C PRO A 369 -5.92 -23.80 -21.46
N GLU A 370 -5.34 -24.84 -20.84
CA GLU A 370 -5.78 -26.23 -21.00
C GLU A 370 -7.10 -26.56 -20.28
N ASP A 371 -7.54 -25.72 -19.35
CA ASP A 371 -8.79 -25.92 -18.63
C ASP A 371 -10.01 -25.59 -19.52
N PHE A 372 -9.80 -24.86 -20.62
CA PHE A 372 -10.84 -24.48 -21.57
C PHE A 372 -11.15 -25.60 -22.58
N PRO A 373 -12.41 -25.69 -23.08
CA PRO A 373 -12.76 -26.60 -24.16
C PRO A 373 -11.86 -26.43 -25.38
N ALA A 374 -11.48 -27.54 -26.02
CA ALA A 374 -10.52 -27.53 -27.12
C ALA A 374 -10.96 -26.68 -28.33
N ASP A 375 -12.26 -26.55 -28.56
CA ASP A 375 -12.82 -25.68 -29.59
C ASP A 375 -12.70 -24.20 -29.24
N LEU A 376 -12.98 -23.82 -27.98
CA LEU A 376 -12.77 -22.47 -27.48
C LEU A 376 -11.29 -22.11 -27.48
N ALA A 377 -10.42 -22.97 -26.95
CA ALA A 377 -8.97 -22.77 -26.95
C ALA A 377 -8.43 -22.57 -28.38
N ALA A 378 -8.87 -23.39 -29.35
CA ALA A 378 -8.48 -23.23 -30.74
C ALA A 378 -8.98 -21.91 -31.37
N GLU A 379 -10.16 -21.42 -30.96
CA GLU A 379 -10.64 -20.10 -31.38
C GLU A 379 -9.78 -18.97 -30.79
N ILE A 380 -9.40 -19.07 -29.52
CA ILE A 380 -8.53 -18.10 -28.84
C ILE A 380 -7.15 -18.07 -29.49
N ASP A 381 -6.53 -19.23 -29.76
CA ASP A 381 -5.26 -19.32 -30.48
C ASP A 381 -5.32 -18.63 -31.85
N LEU A 382 -6.42 -18.83 -32.58
CA LEU A 382 -6.63 -18.16 -33.87
C LEU A 382 -6.78 -16.65 -33.72
N LYS A 383 -7.50 -16.17 -32.69
CA LYS A 383 -7.63 -14.74 -32.41
C LYS A 383 -6.29 -14.13 -32.00
N TRP A 384 -5.56 -14.80 -31.10
CA TRP A 384 -4.23 -14.40 -30.64
C TRP A 384 -3.25 -14.30 -31.80
N ALA A 385 -3.18 -15.33 -32.64
CA ALA A 385 -2.32 -15.32 -33.83
C ALA A 385 -2.72 -14.24 -34.85
N ALA A 386 -4.01 -13.89 -34.93
CA ALA A 386 -4.51 -12.86 -35.84
C ALA A 386 -4.16 -11.43 -35.41
N LEU A 387 -3.85 -11.19 -34.14
CA LEU A 387 -3.36 -9.90 -33.65
C LEU A 387 -1.98 -9.55 -34.24
N GLY A 388 -1.15 -10.57 -34.47
CA GLY A 388 0.27 -10.42 -34.82
C GLY A 388 1.09 -9.81 -33.68
N ASP A 389 2.42 -9.81 -33.83
CA ASP A 389 3.37 -9.46 -32.76
C ASP A 389 3.06 -8.10 -32.09
N SER A 390 2.71 -7.07 -32.88
CA SER A 390 2.38 -5.75 -32.32
C SER A 390 1.05 -5.74 -31.57
N GLY A 391 0.04 -6.45 -32.07
CA GLY A 391 -1.27 -6.50 -31.41
C GLY A 391 -1.26 -7.33 -30.14
N GLN A 392 -0.44 -8.39 -30.10
CA GLN A 392 -0.20 -9.19 -28.90
C GLN A 392 0.47 -8.35 -27.81
N LEU A 393 1.51 -7.60 -28.15
CA LEU A 393 2.19 -6.71 -27.21
C LEU A 393 1.27 -5.58 -26.71
N ASP A 394 0.47 -4.99 -27.60
CA ASP A 394 -0.50 -3.97 -27.18
C ASP A 394 -1.55 -4.55 -26.23
N TYR A 395 -2.03 -5.77 -26.47
CA TYR A 395 -2.97 -6.45 -25.58
C TYR A 395 -2.35 -6.77 -24.21
N GLN A 396 -1.10 -7.28 -24.17
CA GLN A 396 -0.38 -7.51 -22.91
C GLN A 396 -0.25 -6.21 -22.11
N ARG A 397 0.13 -5.10 -22.75
CA ARG A 397 0.23 -3.79 -22.11
C ARG A 397 -1.10 -3.24 -21.61
N ASP A 398 -2.19 -3.53 -22.32
CA ASP A 398 -3.54 -3.18 -21.86
C ASP A 398 -3.89 -3.97 -20.58
N LEU A 399 -3.55 -5.26 -20.51
CA LEU A 399 -3.73 -6.06 -19.29
C LEU A 399 -2.83 -5.57 -18.13
N GLU A 400 -1.55 -5.26 -18.38
CA GLU A 400 -0.66 -4.63 -17.40
C GLU A 400 -1.29 -3.34 -16.84
N HIS A 401 -1.89 -2.54 -17.73
CA HIS A 401 -2.55 -1.30 -17.35
C HIS A 401 -3.78 -1.56 -16.46
N GLU A 402 -4.60 -2.54 -16.81
CA GLU A 402 -5.77 -2.93 -16.01
C GLU A 402 -5.37 -3.43 -14.62
N MET A 403 -4.33 -4.27 -14.53
CA MET A 403 -3.78 -4.70 -13.24
C MET A 403 -3.28 -3.52 -12.40
N GLU A 404 -2.56 -2.57 -12.99
CA GLU A 404 -2.10 -1.37 -12.27
C GLU A 404 -3.26 -0.46 -11.84
N VAL A 405 -4.32 -0.36 -12.64
CA VAL A 405 -5.56 0.32 -12.25
C VAL A 405 -6.22 -0.39 -11.07
N ALA A 406 -6.35 -1.72 -11.12
CA ALA A 406 -6.91 -2.54 -10.05
C ALA A 406 -6.11 -2.40 -8.75
N LYS A 407 -4.76 -2.47 -8.80
CA LYS A 407 -3.87 -2.17 -7.66
C LYS A 407 -4.12 -0.76 -7.12
N GLY A 408 -4.32 0.22 -8.01
CA GLY A 408 -4.65 1.59 -7.65
C GLY A 408 -6.00 1.71 -6.91
N GLU A 409 -7.01 0.97 -7.33
CA GLU A 409 -8.32 0.92 -6.67
C GLU A 409 -8.28 0.18 -5.34
N ALA A 410 -7.57 -0.95 -5.25
CA ALA A 410 -7.30 -1.67 -4.02
C ALA A 410 -6.62 -0.76 -2.97
N ARG A 411 -5.63 0.04 -3.39
CA ARG A 411 -4.99 1.06 -2.53
C ARG A 411 -5.98 2.12 -2.05
N LYS A 412 -6.85 2.65 -2.93
CA LYS A 412 -7.88 3.64 -2.53
C LYS A 412 -8.88 3.03 -1.55
N PHE A 413 -9.29 1.78 -1.76
CA PHE A 413 -10.16 1.06 -0.85
C PHE A 413 -9.48 0.88 0.52
N ALA A 414 -8.22 0.40 0.52
CA ALA A 414 -7.42 0.26 1.72
C ALA A 414 -7.30 1.57 2.50
N ASP A 415 -7.03 2.69 1.83
CA ASP A 415 -6.94 4.02 2.42
C ASP A 415 -8.29 4.50 3.01
N SER A 416 -9.40 4.24 2.30
CA SER A 416 -10.74 4.57 2.79
C SER A 416 -11.08 3.76 4.05
N PHE A 417 -10.82 2.45 3.99
CA PHE A 417 -11.00 1.52 5.09
C PHE A 417 -10.13 1.90 6.30
N ALA A 418 -8.88 2.31 6.06
CA ALA A 418 -7.98 2.90 7.05
C ALA A 418 -8.65 4.04 7.81
N GLY A 419 -9.28 4.94 7.06
CA GLY A 419 -9.91 6.13 7.57
C GLY A 419 -11.01 5.78 8.56
N GLU A 420 -11.85 4.80 8.23
CA GLU A 420 -12.94 4.34 9.09
C GLU A 420 -12.44 3.55 10.31
N LEU A 421 -11.45 2.67 10.13
CA LEU A 421 -10.82 1.98 11.26
C LEU A 421 -10.17 2.98 12.23
N LYS A 422 -9.43 3.97 11.72
CA LYS A 422 -8.81 5.02 12.57
C LYS A 422 -9.86 5.81 13.34
N LYS A 423 -10.98 6.18 12.71
CA LYS A 423 -12.08 6.88 13.39
C LYS A 423 -12.69 6.01 14.49
N THR A 424 -13.00 4.76 14.18
CA THR A 424 -13.65 3.82 15.11
C THR A 424 -12.74 3.48 16.28
N ALA A 425 -11.49 3.08 16.00
CA ALA A 425 -10.48 2.79 17.01
C ALA A 425 -10.20 4.01 17.90
N LEU A 426 -10.11 5.22 17.32
CA LEU A 426 -9.93 6.43 18.10
C LEU A 426 -11.10 6.63 19.09
N ILE A 427 -12.34 6.53 18.63
CA ILE A 427 -13.54 6.68 19.47
C ILE A 427 -13.60 5.61 20.56
N ASP A 428 -13.37 4.35 20.19
CA ASP A 428 -13.42 3.22 21.13
C ASP A 428 -12.32 3.29 22.19
N SER A 429 -11.15 3.82 21.82
CA SER A 429 -10.05 4.04 22.76
C SER A 429 -10.41 5.02 23.90
N PHE A 430 -11.43 5.86 23.73
CA PHE A 430 -11.95 6.74 24.78
C PHE A 430 -13.11 6.14 25.59
N LYS A 431 -13.73 5.05 25.13
CA LYS A 431 -14.83 4.38 25.86
C LYS A 431 -14.32 3.57 27.06
N HIS A 432 -13.06 3.16 27.06
CA HIS A 432 -12.50 2.37 28.16
C HIS A 432 -12.46 3.20 29.47
N PRO A 433 -13.02 2.72 30.61
CA PRO A 433 -13.14 3.50 31.84
C PRO A 433 -11.80 4.03 32.37
N ILE A 434 -10.74 3.22 32.24
CA ILE A 434 -9.38 3.61 32.65
C ILE A 434 -8.85 4.78 31.80
N GLN A 435 -9.19 4.84 30.51
CA GLN A 435 -8.76 5.92 29.61
C GLN A 435 -9.50 7.21 29.95
N ALA A 436 -10.80 7.13 30.27
CA ALA A 436 -11.57 8.26 30.75
C ALA A 436 -10.98 8.84 32.06
N LEU A 437 -10.52 7.97 32.97
CA LEU A 437 -9.84 8.37 34.20
C LEU A 437 -8.52 9.10 33.93
N PHE A 438 -7.67 8.57 33.03
CA PHE A 438 -6.41 9.23 32.68
C PHE A 438 -6.63 10.55 31.93
N LEU A 439 -7.64 10.63 31.07
CA LEU A 439 -8.06 11.88 30.42
C LEU A 439 -8.49 12.92 31.47
N PHE A 440 -9.27 12.51 32.46
CA PHE A 440 -9.66 13.39 33.58
C PHE A 440 -8.42 13.91 34.34
N PHE A 441 -7.46 13.04 34.66
CA PHE A 441 -6.23 13.47 35.33
C PHE A 441 -5.38 14.40 34.46
N ALA A 442 -5.32 14.17 33.15
CA ALA A 442 -4.63 15.05 32.23
C ALA A 442 -5.28 16.44 32.17
N ILE A 443 -6.60 16.51 32.10
CA ILE A 443 -7.38 17.76 32.15
C ILE A 443 -7.13 18.49 33.47
N ALA A 444 -7.24 17.78 34.59
CA ALA A 444 -7.02 18.36 35.92
C ALA A 444 -5.58 18.89 36.07
N THR A 445 -4.59 18.18 35.52
CA THR A 445 -3.19 18.60 35.53
C THR A 445 -2.96 19.82 34.65
N ALA A 446 -3.50 19.82 33.42
CA ALA A 446 -3.41 20.95 32.50
C ALA A 446 -4.07 22.22 33.05
N TYR A 447 -5.20 22.07 33.74
CA TYR A 447 -5.89 23.16 34.43
C TYR A 447 -5.11 23.65 35.64
N GLY A 448 -4.70 22.73 36.52
CA GLY A 448 -4.16 23.06 37.84
C GLY A 448 -2.82 23.78 37.80
N ILE A 449 -1.96 23.50 36.80
CA ILE A 449 -0.64 24.14 36.68
C ILE A 449 -0.75 25.67 36.53
N PRO A 450 -1.44 26.21 35.50
CA PRO A 450 -1.64 27.65 35.36
C PRO A 450 -2.63 28.23 36.38
N ALA A 451 -3.65 27.47 36.81
CA ALA A 451 -4.66 27.99 37.74
C ALA A 451 -4.12 28.26 39.16
N ASN A 452 -3.03 27.61 39.56
CA ASN A 452 -2.40 27.80 40.87
C ASN A 452 -1.20 28.78 40.83
N ASN A 453 -0.94 29.41 39.69
CA ASN A 453 0.19 30.32 39.50
C ASN A 453 -0.20 31.79 39.74
N ASP A 454 -1.26 32.02 40.53
CA ASP A 454 -1.82 33.33 40.92
C ASP A 454 -1.09 33.97 42.11
#